data_AF-A0A3B9QUT6-F1
#
_entry.id   AF-A0A3B9QUT6-F1
#
_cell.length_a   1.000
_cell.length_b   1.000
_cell.length_c   1.000
_cell.angle_alpha   90.00
_cell.angle_beta   90.00
_cell.angle_gamma   90.00
#
_symmetry.space_group_name_H-M   'P 1'
#
loop_
_entity.id
_entity.type
_entity.pdbx_description
1 polymer ?
#
loop_
_entity_poly.entity_id
_entity_poly.type
_entity_poly.pdbx_seq_one_letter_code
_entity_poly.pdbx_strand_id
1 'polypeptide(L)'
;MLDLTASPEVVAPQLLGAVLRRVTPDGTDGTETVAVQLTEVEAYPGVGDPASHTAKGWTPRCATMFGPPGHIYVYASYGIHRAGNIVCRPAGTGAGVLMRAGRVVEGLDVARRRRTRLRDGVAVVPADEALGRGPGNLGAVLGLDLDLDGSTLHVVGGDGGRAGGRA
;
A
#
# COMPACT_ATOMS: atom_id res chain seq x y z
N MET A 1 -3.92 2.85 -18.96
CA MET A 1 -4.19 3.82 -17.87
C MET A 1 -4.78 3.03 -16.72
N LEU A 2 -4.35 3.29 -15.48
CA LEU A 2 -4.85 2.59 -14.30
C LEU A 2 -6.31 2.97 -14.06
N ASP A 3 -7.23 2.02 -14.21
CA ASP A 3 -8.66 2.20 -13.96
C ASP A 3 -9.05 1.46 -12.68
N LEU A 4 -9.18 2.19 -11.57
CA LEU A 4 -9.55 1.62 -10.28
C LEU A 4 -11.04 1.26 -10.18
N THR A 5 -11.86 1.60 -11.18
CA THR A 5 -13.26 1.16 -11.24
C THR A 5 -13.40 -0.28 -11.77
N ALA A 6 -12.33 -0.84 -12.34
CA ALA A 6 -12.30 -2.23 -12.79
C ALA A 6 -12.24 -3.23 -11.62
N SER A 7 -12.40 -4.51 -11.93
CA SER A 7 -12.31 -5.59 -10.94
C SER A 7 -10.88 -5.74 -10.41
N PRO A 8 -10.69 -6.20 -9.17
CA PRO A 8 -9.35 -6.32 -8.58
C PRO A 8 -8.45 -7.31 -9.33
N GLU A 9 -9.00 -8.28 -10.05
CA GLU A 9 -8.25 -9.20 -10.92
C GLU A 9 -7.65 -8.48 -12.14
N VAL A 10 -8.30 -7.40 -12.60
CA VAL A 10 -7.79 -6.54 -13.67
C VAL A 10 -6.81 -5.50 -13.12
N VAL A 11 -7.12 -4.92 -11.96
CA VAL A 11 -6.30 -3.87 -11.34
C VAL A 11 -4.99 -4.40 -10.76
N ALA A 12 -5.01 -5.55 -10.09
CA ALA A 12 -3.82 -6.07 -9.38
C ALA A 12 -2.59 -6.24 -10.30
N PRO A 13 -2.68 -6.84 -11.49
CA PRO A 13 -1.53 -6.92 -12.41
C PRO A 13 -0.99 -5.56 -12.84
N GLN A 14 -1.85 -4.53 -12.94
CA GLN A 14 -1.44 -3.17 -13.33
C GLN A 14 -0.69 -2.45 -12.21
N LEU A 15 -0.88 -2.85 -10.95
CA LEU A 15 -0.20 -2.28 -9.80
C LEU A 15 1.21 -2.86 -9.62
N LEU A 16 1.53 -4.02 -10.20
CA LEU A 16 2.88 -4.57 -10.17
C LEU A 16 3.85 -3.65 -10.94
N GLY A 17 4.91 -3.22 -10.28
CA GLY A 17 5.87 -2.26 -10.82
C GLY A 17 5.45 -0.79 -10.66
N ALA A 18 4.21 -0.51 -10.24
CA ALA A 18 3.77 0.84 -9.89
C ALA A 18 4.50 1.33 -8.63
N VAL A 19 4.77 2.64 -8.56
CA VAL A 19 5.45 3.27 -7.43
C VAL A 19 4.44 4.01 -6.58
N LEU A 20 4.28 3.57 -5.33
CA LEU A 20 3.54 4.29 -4.32
C LEU A 20 4.49 5.22 -3.57
N ARG A 21 4.24 6.53 -3.63
CA ARG A 21 5.01 7.55 -2.91
C ARG A 21 4.20 8.10 -1.74
N ARG A 22 4.82 8.20 -0.56
CA ARG A 22 4.26 8.85 0.62
C ARG A 22 5.21 9.94 1.09
N VAL A 23 4.69 11.15 1.20
CA VAL A 23 5.34 12.31 1.81
C VAL A 23 4.71 12.51 3.17
N THR A 24 5.53 12.67 4.21
CA THR A 24 5.09 12.89 5.59
C THR A 24 5.89 14.02 6.24
N PRO A 25 5.34 14.73 7.23
CA PRO A 25 6.15 15.60 8.09
C PRO A 25 7.28 14.80 8.74
N ASP A 26 8.46 15.40 8.89
CA ASP A 26 9.62 14.75 9.52
C ASP A 26 9.71 15.01 11.04
N GLY A 27 8.74 15.73 11.60
CA GLY A 27 8.72 16.16 13.00
C GLY A 27 9.34 17.54 13.24
N THR A 28 9.79 18.20 12.17
CA THR A 28 10.21 19.60 12.11
C THR A 28 9.29 20.37 11.13
N ASP A 29 9.73 21.53 10.64
CA ASP A 29 9.04 22.25 9.55
C ASP A 29 9.27 21.61 8.15
N GLY A 30 9.97 20.47 8.10
CA GLY A 30 10.32 19.74 6.89
C GLY A 30 9.37 18.59 6.53
N THR A 31 9.74 17.87 5.47
CA THR A 31 9.05 16.65 5.03
C THR A 31 10.06 15.57 4.67
N GLU A 32 9.64 14.33 4.86
CA GLU A 32 10.35 13.16 4.39
C GLU A 32 9.52 12.40 3.36
N THR A 33 10.19 11.75 2.42
CA THR A 33 9.56 10.98 1.35
C THR A 33 10.05 9.54 1.39
N VAL A 34 9.13 8.60 1.20
CA VAL A 34 9.44 7.21 0.86
C VAL A 34 8.66 6.83 -0.39
N ALA A 35 9.33 6.17 -1.34
CA ALA A 35 8.66 5.61 -2.51
C ALA A 35 8.96 4.12 -2.62
N VAL A 36 7.92 3.33 -2.83
CA VAL A 36 7.99 1.87 -2.92
C VAL A 36 7.41 1.41 -4.23
N GLN A 37 8.21 0.69 -5.01
CA GLN A 37 7.73 -0.06 -6.16
C GLN A 37 7.05 -1.35 -5.67
N LEU A 38 5.77 -1.53 -5.96
CA LEU A 38 5.03 -2.73 -5.58
C LEU A 38 5.53 -3.94 -6.36
N THR A 39 5.85 -5.02 -5.65
CA THR A 39 6.38 -6.27 -6.23
C THR A 39 5.45 -7.46 -6.01
N GLU A 40 4.53 -7.35 -5.06
CA GLU A 40 3.54 -8.39 -4.73
C GLU A 40 2.24 -7.73 -4.29
N VAL A 41 1.13 -8.20 -4.84
CA VAL A 41 -0.21 -7.74 -4.53
C VAL A 41 -1.18 -8.92 -4.55
N GLU A 42 -2.35 -8.77 -3.92
CA GLU A 42 -3.39 -9.80 -3.91
C GLU A 42 -4.76 -9.18 -4.13
N ALA A 43 -5.52 -9.75 -5.07
CA ALA A 43 -6.85 -9.29 -5.44
C ALA A 43 -7.90 -9.88 -4.48
N TYR A 44 -8.77 -9.02 -3.95
CA TYR A 44 -9.92 -9.40 -3.14
C TYR A 44 -11.21 -8.95 -3.84
N PRO A 45 -11.96 -9.87 -4.49
CA PRO A 45 -13.19 -9.55 -5.25
C PRO A 45 -14.31 -8.98 -4.40
N GLY A 46 -14.26 -9.21 -3.08
CA GLY A 46 -15.16 -8.62 -2.10
C GLY A 46 -16.11 -9.64 -1.48
N VAL A 47 -17.40 -9.31 -1.45
CA VAL A 47 -18.45 -10.16 -0.88
C VAL A 47 -18.41 -11.57 -1.45
N GLY A 48 -18.51 -12.58 -0.59
CA GLY A 48 -18.48 -13.99 -0.97
C GLY A 48 -17.09 -14.63 -1.01
N ASP A 49 -15.99 -13.85 -0.99
CA ASP A 49 -14.64 -14.39 -0.78
C ASP A 49 -14.37 -14.59 0.71
N PRO A 50 -14.24 -15.84 1.22
CA PRO A 50 -14.04 -16.12 2.64
C PRO A 50 -12.76 -15.50 3.22
N ALA A 51 -11.77 -15.17 2.39
CA ALA A 51 -10.52 -14.55 2.83
C ALA A 51 -10.63 -13.02 3.00
N SER A 52 -11.69 -12.40 2.46
CA SER A 52 -11.88 -10.95 2.49
C SER A 52 -12.52 -10.45 3.79
N HIS A 53 -12.13 -9.25 4.24
CA HIS A 53 -12.84 -8.53 5.31
C HIS A 53 -14.27 -8.13 4.93
N THR A 54 -14.58 -8.11 3.64
CA THR A 54 -15.91 -7.79 3.10
C THR A 54 -16.72 -9.05 2.78
N ALA A 55 -16.22 -10.25 3.09
CA ALA A 55 -16.85 -11.54 2.79
C ALA A 55 -18.35 -11.58 3.15
N LYS A 56 -18.69 -11.03 4.32
CA LYS A 56 -20.04 -11.01 4.90
C LYS A 56 -20.81 -9.72 4.61
N GLY A 57 -20.34 -8.90 3.67
CA GLY A 57 -20.89 -7.59 3.38
C GLY A 57 -20.28 -6.47 4.24
N TRP A 58 -20.99 -5.36 4.30
CA TRP A 58 -20.54 -4.13 4.94
C TRP A 58 -20.50 -4.25 6.46
N THR A 59 -19.44 -3.73 7.07
CA THR A 59 -19.33 -3.52 8.52
C THR A 59 -18.59 -2.21 8.78
N PRO A 60 -18.71 -1.59 9.98
CA PRO A 60 -17.95 -0.40 10.32
C PRO A 60 -16.43 -0.57 10.13
N ARG A 61 -15.89 -1.76 10.41
CA ARG A 61 -14.46 -2.07 10.27
C ARG A 61 -13.96 -2.08 8.83
N CYS A 62 -14.81 -2.42 7.86
CA CYS A 62 -14.44 -2.49 6.45
C CYS A 62 -15.16 -1.43 5.60
N ALA A 63 -15.74 -0.41 6.24
CA ALA A 63 -16.54 0.60 5.56
C ALA A 63 -15.78 1.27 4.40
N THR A 64 -14.49 1.54 4.57
CA THR A 64 -13.61 2.10 3.54
C THR A 64 -13.55 1.25 2.28
N MET A 65 -13.54 -0.08 2.37
CA MET A 65 -13.57 -0.98 1.20
C MET A 65 -14.84 -0.84 0.36
N PHE A 66 -15.93 -0.32 0.93
CA PHE A 66 -17.18 -0.02 0.24
C PHE A 66 -17.26 1.44 -0.23
N GLY A 67 -16.23 2.24 0.00
CA GLY A 67 -16.13 3.61 -0.46
C GLY A 67 -15.75 3.75 -1.94
N PRO A 68 -15.47 4.98 -2.40
CA PRO A 68 -15.00 5.24 -3.75
C PRO A 68 -13.68 4.50 -4.10
N PRO A 69 -13.49 4.11 -5.38
CA PRO A 69 -12.23 3.52 -5.83
C PRO A 69 -11.06 4.49 -5.67
N GLY A 70 -9.88 3.95 -5.36
CA GLY A 70 -8.68 4.73 -5.07
C GLY A 70 -8.55 5.22 -3.63
N HIS A 71 -9.49 4.88 -2.75
CA HIS A 71 -9.26 5.00 -1.31
C HIS A 71 -8.26 3.94 -0.83
N ILE A 72 -7.54 4.25 0.24
CA ILE A 72 -6.72 3.30 0.97
C ILE A 72 -7.51 2.79 2.17
N TYR A 73 -7.74 1.48 2.20
CA TYR A 73 -8.23 0.79 3.38
C TYR A 73 -7.07 0.35 4.25
N VAL A 74 -6.88 0.95 5.43
CA VAL A 74 -5.83 0.57 6.39
C VAL A 74 -6.45 -0.19 7.55
N TYR A 75 -5.83 -1.32 7.92
CA TYR A 75 -6.29 -2.09 9.07
C TYR A 75 -5.14 -2.65 9.90
N ALA A 76 -5.44 -2.92 11.17
CA ALA A 76 -4.55 -3.64 12.07
C ALA A 76 -4.65 -5.16 11.81
N SER A 77 -3.55 -5.75 11.35
CA SER A 77 -3.34 -7.20 11.28
C SER A 77 -2.68 -7.69 12.56
N TYR A 78 -3.32 -8.66 13.21
CA TYR A 78 -2.92 -9.21 14.53
C TYR A 78 -2.68 -8.12 15.61
N GLY A 79 -3.36 -6.97 15.51
CA GLY A 79 -3.23 -5.83 16.42
C GLY A 79 -1.95 -4.99 16.24
N ILE A 80 -0.88 -5.57 15.70
CA ILE A 80 0.46 -4.97 15.69
C ILE A 80 0.90 -4.41 14.33
N HIS A 81 0.42 -4.98 13.23
CA HIS A 81 0.87 -4.59 11.89
C HIS A 81 -0.20 -3.78 11.19
N ARG A 82 0.20 -2.76 10.44
CA ARG A 82 -0.71 -2.03 9.55
C ARG A 82 -0.53 -2.58 8.15
N ALA A 83 -1.62 -2.98 7.52
CA ALA A 83 -1.68 -3.40 6.13
C ALA A 83 -2.68 -2.51 5.38
N GLY A 84 -2.45 -2.34 4.08
CA GLY A 84 -3.23 -1.43 3.25
C GLY A 84 -3.75 -2.10 1.98
N ASN A 85 -5.03 -1.88 1.68
CA ASN A 85 -5.62 -2.22 0.38
C ASN A 85 -5.91 -0.95 -0.42
N ILE A 86 -5.77 -1.03 -1.75
CA ILE A 86 -6.29 -0.04 -2.68
C ILE A 86 -7.71 -0.46 -3.06
N VAL A 87 -8.70 0.36 -2.71
CA VAL A 87 -10.11 0.11 -3.00
C VAL A 87 -10.35 0.17 -4.51
N CYS A 88 -11.06 -0.83 -5.03
CA CYS A 88 -11.39 -0.95 -6.45
C CYS A 88 -12.89 -1.21 -6.63
N ARG A 89 -13.37 -1.07 -7.87
CA ARG A 89 -14.79 -1.12 -8.25
C ARG A 89 -15.61 0.09 -7.76
N PRO A 90 -16.82 0.31 -8.30
CA PRO A 90 -17.70 1.36 -7.80
C PRO A 90 -18.02 1.18 -6.31
N ALA A 91 -18.30 2.31 -5.64
CA ALA A 91 -18.72 2.34 -4.25
C ALA A 91 -19.91 1.39 -4.00
N GLY A 92 -19.94 0.80 -2.81
CA GLY A 92 -20.90 -0.23 -2.41
C GLY A 92 -20.49 -1.66 -2.76
N THR A 93 -19.38 -1.88 -3.48
CA THR A 93 -18.98 -3.24 -3.88
C THR A 93 -18.14 -3.97 -2.81
N GLY A 94 -17.24 -3.28 -2.10
CA GLY A 94 -16.41 -3.92 -1.08
C GLY A 94 -15.17 -4.65 -1.63
N ALA A 95 -14.61 -4.22 -2.76
CA ALA A 95 -13.50 -4.90 -3.44
C ALA A 95 -12.20 -4.09 -3.37
N GLY A 96 -11.05 -4.75 -3.50
CA GLY A 96 -9.78 -4.05 -3.49
C GLY A 96 -8.56 -4.95 -3.69
N VAL A 97 -7.39 -4.34 -3.69
CA VAL A 97 -6.11 -5.02 -3.89
C VAL A 97 -5.22 -4.78 -2.68
N LEU A 98 -4.84 -5.85 -1.97
CA LEU A 98 -3.87 -5.78 -0.88
C LEU A 98 -2.48 -5.50 -1.43
N MET A 99 -1.80 -4.52 -0.85
CA MET A 99 -0.38 -4.30 -1.10
C MET A 99 0.43 -5.24 -0.21
N ARG A 100 1.05 -6.27 -0.79
CA ARG A 100 1.73 -7.33 -0.03
C ARG A 100 3.20 -7.06 0.16
N ALA A 101 3.91 -6.63 -0.88
CA ALA A 101 5.33 -6.33 -0.77
C ALA A 101 5.77 -5.30 -1.80
N GLY A 102 6.90 -4.67 -1.52
CA GLY A 102 7.54 -3.78 -2.46
C GLY A 102 8.99 -3.48 -2.14
N ARG A 103 9.69 -2.95 -3.14
CA ARG A 103 11.08 -2.50 -3.06
C ARG A 103 11.12 -1.00 -2.86
N VAL A 104 11.88 -0.55 -1.87
CA VAL A 104 12.12 0.88 -1.66
C VAL A 104 12.96 1.41 -2.82
N VAL A 105 12.48 2.46 -3.48
CA VAL A 105 13.15 3.12 -4.61
C VAL A 105 13.54 4.57 -4.31
N GLU A 106 13.03 5.13 -3.21
CA GLU A 106 13.35 6.46 -2.69
C GLU A 106 13.15 6.47 -1.16
N GLY A 107 13.96 7.22 -0.42
CA GLY A 107 13.84 7.34 1.04
C GLY A 107 14.31 6.10 1.81
N LEU A 108 15.45 5.52 1.43
CA LEU A 108 15.97 4.29 2.03
C LEU A 108 16.32 4.45 3.51
N ASP A 109 16.86 5.60 3.89
CA ASP A 109 17.12 6.01 5.26
C ASP A 109 15.84 6.08 6.10
N VAL A 110 14.77 6.68 5.56
CA VAL A 110 13.44 6.72 6.18
C VAL A 110 12.89 5.30 6.37
N ALA A 111 12.96 4.48 5.33
CA ALA A 111 12.52 3.10 5.37
C ALA A 111 13.29 2.27 6.41
N ARG A 112 14.63 2.37 6.43
CA ARG A 112 15.48 1.71 7.43
C ARG A 112 15.10 2.14 8.84
N ARG A 113 14.95 3.44 9.09
CA ARG A 113 14.56 3.97 10.41
C ARG A 113 13.20 3.44 10.88
N ARG A 114 12.20 3.41 9.99
CA ARG A 114 10.86 2.84 10.29
C ARG A 114 10.88 1.32 10.49
N ARG A 115 11.94 0.64 10.01
CA ARG A 115 12.11 -0.81 10.10
C ARG A 115 13.10 -1.25 11.18
N THR A 116 13.83 -0.32 11.79
CA THR A 116 14.68 -0.56 12.95
C THR A 116 13.86 -1.11 14.10
N ARG A 117 14.31 -2.22 14.68
CA ARG A 117 13.73 -2.80 15.91
C ARG A 117 14.82 -2.93 16.95
N LEU A 118 14.45 -2.87 18.23
CA LEU A 118 15.36 -3.23 19.30
C LEU A 118 15.30 -4.74 19.52
N ARG A 119 16.47 -5.38 19.56
CA ARG A 119 16.65 -6.76 19.98
C ARG A 119 17.72 -6.79 21.06
N ASP A 120 17.32 -7.17 22.27
CA ASP A 120 18.21 -7.19 23.44
C ASP A 120 18.93 -5.84 23.67
N GLY A 121 18.20 -4.73 23.44
CA GLY A 121 18.72 -3.36 23.56
C GLY A 121 19.53 -2.87 22.36
N VAL A 122 19.77 -3.71 21.36
CA VAL A 122 20.55 -3.36 20.15
C VAL A 122 19.62 -3.07 18.98
N ALA A 123 19.88 -1.96 18.28
CA ALA A 123 19.17 -1.62 17.05
C ALA A 123 19.52 -2.61 15.94
N VAL A 124 18.52 -3.32 15.44
CA VAL A 124 18.63 -4.23 14.29
C VAL A 124 17.83 -3.66 13.14
N VAL A 125 18.52 -3.48 12.01
CA VAL A 125 17.93 -3.05 10.75
C VAL A 125 17.97 -4.23 9.79
N PRO A 126 16.85 -4.62 9.15
CA PRO A 126 16.88 -5.66 8.14
C PRO A 126 17.65 -5.19 6.89
N ALA A 127 18.11 -6.15 6.07
CA ALA A 127 18.66 -5.84 4.75
C ALA A 127 17.64 -5.09 3.88
N ASP A 128 18.12 -4.30 2.92
CA ASP A 128 17.27 -3.38 2.13
C ASP A 128 16.19 -4.13 1.35
N GLU A 129 16.51 -5.31 0.82
CA GLU A 129 15.61 -6.18 0.08
C GLU A 129 14.48 -6.73 0.96
N ALA A 130 14.68 -6.75 2.28
CA ALA A 130 13.72 -7.24 3.26
C ALA A 130 12.87 -6.11 3.88
N LEU A 131 13.14 -4.84 3.60
CA LEU A 131 12.45 -3.69 4.22
C LEU A 131 10.94 -3.76 4.01
N GLY A 132 10.50 -4.00 2.77
CA GLY A 132 9.10 -4.07 2.36
C GLY A 132 8.58 -5.49 2.08
N ARG A 133 9.28 -6.54 2.55
CA ARG A 133 8.88 -7.93 2.29
C ARG A 133 7.75 -8.37 3.22
N GLY A 134 6.51 -8.29 2.75
CA GLY A 134 5.29 -8.68 3.47
C GLY A 134 4.45 -7.49 3.94
N PRO A 135 3.12 -7.65 4.10
CA PRO A 135 2.18 -6.53 4.14
C PRO A 135 2.41 -5.61 5.34
N GLY A 136 2.71 -6.17 6.51
CA GLY A 136 3.05 -5.38 7.70
C GLY A 136 4.39 -4.65 7.60
N ASN A 137 5.36 -5.22 6.87
CA ASN A 137 6.66 -4.59 6.63
C ASN A 137 6.51 -3.45 5.62
N LEU A 138 5.77 -3.67 4.54
CA LEU A 138 5.42 -2.64 3.57
C LEU A 138 4.64 -1.50 4.23
N GLY A 139 3.65 -1.83 5.07
CA GLY A 139 2.91 -0.84 5.84
C GLY A 139 3.82 -0.02 6.76
N ALA A 140 4.77 -0.65 7.45
CA ALA A 140 5.77 0.06 8.26
C ALA A 140 6.67 0.97 7.43
N VAL A 141 7.17 0.52 6.27
CA VAL A 141 7.97 1.35 5.35
C VAL A 141 7.19 2.58 4.90
N LEU A 142 5.97 2.37 4.41
CA LEU A 142 5.09 3.44 3.99
C LEU A 142 4.64 4.31 5.16
N GLY A 143 4.75 3.83 6.41
CA GLY A 143 4.28 4.50 7.63
C GLY A 143 2.76 4.55 7.71
N LEU A 144 2.07 3.51 7.23
CA LEU A 144 0.62 3.41 7.31
C LEU A 144 0.18 3.36 8.78
N ASP A 145 -0.84 4.14 9.12
CA ASP A 145 -1.57 4.03 10.38
C ASP A 145 -3.07 4.19 10.13
N LEU A 146 -3.89 3.95 11.15
CA LEU A 146 -5.36 3.92 11.07
C LEU A 146 -5.95 5.30 10.74
N ASP A 147 -5.22 6.38 10.99
CA ASP A 147 -5.61 7.75 10.61
C ASP A 147 -5.61 7.96 9.09
N LEU A 148 -4.89 7.13 8.34
CA LEU A 148 -4.91 7.12 6.88
C LEU A 148 -6.07 6.31 6.29
N ASP A 149 -6.83 5.56 7.10
CA ASP A 149 -7.97 4.81 6.58
C ASP A 149 -8.98 5.75 5.93
N GLY A 150 -9.34 5.47 4.67
CA GLY A 150 -10.21 6.32 3.86
C GLY A 150 -9.49 7.43 3.09
N SER A 151 -8.18 7.58 3.24
CA SER A 151 -7.40 8.54 2.44
C SER A 151 -7.45 8.21 0.95
N THR A 152 -7.46 9.25 0.10
CA THR A 152 -7.52 9.10 -1.35
C THR A 152 -6.12 9.05 -1.96
N LEU A 153 -5.89 8.14 -2.90
CA LEU A 153 -4.70 8.13 -3.75
C LEU A 153 -4.78 9.18 -4.84
N HIS A 154 -3.68 9.92 -5.01
CA HIS A 154 -3.48 10.78 -6.17
C HIS A 154 -2.72 10.00 -7.25
N VAL A 155 -3.42 9.59 -8.31
CA VAL A 155 -2.81 8.88 -9.44
C VAL A 155 -2.13 9.88 -10.36
N VAL A 156 -0.81 9.82 -10.44
CA VAL A 156 -0.01 10.60 -11.39
C VAL A 156 0.28 9.68 -12.58
N GLY A 157 -0.16 10.07 -13.78
CA GLY A 157 0.11 9.32 -15.00
C GLY A 157 1.62 9.22 -15.26
N GLY A 158 2.12 8.02 -15.53
CA GLY A 158 3.42 7.87 -16.16
C GLY A 158 3.26 8.15 -17.64
N ASP A 159 3.69 9.32 -18.11
CA ASP A 159 4.02 9.45 -19.52
C ASP A 159 5.03 8.36 -19.83
N GLY A 160 4.66 7.43 -20.71
CA GLY A 160 5.49 6.32 -21.09
C GLY A 160 6.81 6.83 -21.62
N GLY A 161 7.83 6.84 -20.76
CA GLY A 161 9.23 6.97 -21.13
C GLY A 161 9.61 5.76 -21.97
N ARG A 162 9.25 5.78 -23.25
CA ARG A 162 10.05 5.13 -24.28
C ARG A 162 11.42 5.77 -24.14
N ALA A 163 12.34 5.05 -23.50
CA ALA A 163 13.77 5.26 -23.71
C ALA A 163 13.97 5.18 -25.23
N GLY A 164 14.05 6.35 -25.85
CA GLY A 164 14.36 6.48 -27.27
C GLY A 164 15.73 5.89 -27.47
N GLY A 165 15.77 4.66 -28.00
CA GLY A 165 16.96 4.13 -28.63
C GLY A 165 17.31 5.01 -29.83
N ARG A 166 18.28 5.90 -29.63
CA ARG A 166 19.21 6.46 -30.61
C ARG A 166 20.48 6.77 -29.79
N ALA A 167 21.69 6.36 -30.16
CA ALA A 167 22.24 6.01 -31.46
C ALA A 167 23.07 4.72 -31.40
#